data_AF-A0A366LIW3-F1
#
_entry.id   AF-A0A366LIW3-F1
#
_cell.length_a   1.000
_cell.length_b   1.000
_cell.length_c   1.000
_cell.angle_alpha   90.00
_cell.angle_beta   90.00
_cell.angle_gamma   90.00
#
_symmetry.space_group_name_H-M   'P 1'
#
loop_
_entity.id
_entity.type
_entity.pdbx_description
1 polymer ?
#
loop_
_entity_poly.entity_id
_entity_poly.type
_entity_poly.pdbx_seq_one_letter_code
_entity_poly.pdbx_strand_id
1 'polypeptide(L)'
;MNRRVEMPTRILYAVDTATGERYRLMTLHPDGSLTADAPDMVEAIPIFQARGLSNEFIFERTRRRSNAYIRHVEEVIPDPDPQ
;
A
#
# COMPACT_ATOMS: atom_id res chain seq x y z
N MET A 1 13.05 -9.11 -27.14
CA MET A 1 11.74 -8.47 -26.86
C MET A 1 11.62 -8.40 -25.34
N ASN A 2 11.99 -7.27 -24.73
CA ASN A 2 11.98 -7.15 -23.27
C ASN A 2 10.53 -6.89 -22.84
N ARG A 3 9.88 -7.92 -22.30
CA ARG A 3 8.61 -7.76 -21.59
C ARG A 3 8.92 -6.82 -20.43
N ARG A 4 8.46 -5.55 -20.49
CA ARG A 4 8.36 -4.75 -19.27
C ARG A 4 7.46 -5.55 -18.35
N VAL A 5 8.01 -6.05 -17.25
CA VAL A 5 7.19 -6.62 -16.18
C VAL A 5 6.53 -5.40 -15.54
N GLU A 6 5.37 -5.02 -16.06
CA GLU A 6 4.55 -3.98 -15.45
C GLU A 6 4.08 -4.51 -14.10
N MET A 7 4.46 -3.79 -13.03
CA MET A 7 4.12 -4.20 -11.68
C MET A 7 2.62 -3.98 -11.45
N PRO A 8 1.91 -4.84 -10.71
CA PRO A 8 0.48 -4.63 -10.45
C PRO A 8 0.26 -3.47 -9.48
N THR A 9 -0.94 -2.91 -9.48
CA THR A 9 -1.37 -1.99 -8.41
C THR A 9 -1.59 -2.78 -7.13
N ARG A 10 -1.04 -2.30 -6.01
CA ARG A 10 -1.14 -2.96 -4.70
C ARG A 10 -1.81 -2.02 -3.72
N ILE A 11 -2.96 -2.43 -3.19
CA ILE A 11 -3.72 -1.65 -2.21
C ILE A 11 -3.53 -2.28 -0.84
N LEU A 12 -3.14 -1.47 0.14
CA LEU A 12 -3.06 -1.90 1.53
C LEU A 12 -4.32 -1.46 2.28
N TYR A 13 -4.95 -2.40 2.95
CA TYR A 13 -6.10 -2.17 3.81
C TYR A 13 -5.73 -2.41 5.26
N ALA A 14 -6.31 -1.62 6.15
CA ALA A 14 -6.45 -1.95 7.56
C ALA A 14 -7.82 -2.60 7.78
N VAL A 15 -7.82 -3.65 8.60
CA VAL A 15 -9.01 -4.34 9.06
C VAL A 15 -9.02 -4.28 10.57
N ASP A 16 -10.03 -3.61 11.14
CA ASP A 16 -10.28 -3.63 12.57
C ASP A 16 -10.71 -5.06 12.97
N THR A 17 -9.98 -5.67 13.89
CA THR A 17 -10.17 -7.09 14.24
C THR A 17 -11.41 -7.33 15.10
N ALA A 18 -11.93 -6.30 15.77
CA ALA A 18 -13.10 -6.41 16.63
C ALA A 18 -14.41 -6.25 15.85
N THR A 19 -14.42 -5.33 14.88
CA THR A 19 -15.61 -4.99 14.08
C THR A 19 -15.60 -5.62 12.69
N GLY A 20 -14.43 -6.01 12.19
CA GLY A 20 -14.23 -6.46 10.80
C GLY A 20 -14.26 -5.31 9.78
N GLU A 21 -14.35 -4.06 10.23
CA GLU A 21 -14.38 -2.90 9.34
C GLU A 21 -13.07 -2.78 8.58
N ARG A 22 -13.18 -2.61 7.25
CA ARG A 22 -12.06 -2.56 6.32
C ARG A 22 -12.00 -1.18 5.67
N TYR A 23 -10.84 -0.53 5.74
CA TYR A 23 -10.58 0.74 5.08
C TYR A 23 -9.22 0.74 4.38
N ARG A 24 -9.10 1.53 3.31
CA ARG A 24 -7.85 1.68 2.54
C ARG A 24 -6.89 2.58 3.29
N LEU A 25 -5.64 2.16 3.39
CA LEU A 25 -4.57 2.95 3.98
C LEU A 25 -3.75 3.69 2.93
N MET A 26 -3.31 2.95 1.91
CA MET A 26 -2.44 3.46 0.85
C MET A 26 -2.49 2.54 -0.37
N THR A 27 -2.13 3.12 -1.51
CA THR A 27 -2.06 2.44 -2.80
C THR A 27 -0.69 2.65 -3.40
N LEU A 28 0.01 1.54 -3.68
CA LEU A 28 1.27 1.52 -4.42
C LEU A 28 0.98 1.19 -5.88
N HIS A 29 1.36 2.11 -6.76
CA HIS A 29 1.08 2.04 -8.19
C HIS A 29 2.21 1.32 -8.96
N PRO A 30 1.93 0.83 -10.18
CA PRO A 30 2.90 0.18 -11.06
C PRO A 30 4.17 1.00 -11.33
N ASP A 31 4.04 2.33 -11.33
CA ASP A 31 5.14 3.28 -11.54
C ASP A 31 6.00 3.53 -10.29
N GLY A 32 5.67 2.86 -9.18
CA GLY A 32 6.32 2.99 -7.88
C GLY A 32 5.86 4.20 -7.07
N SER A 33 4.88 4.97 -7.54
CA SER A 33 4.26 6.04 -6.76
C SER A 33 3.38 5.47 -5.65
N LEU A 34 3.30 6.18 -4.53
CA LEU A 34 2.52 5.78 -3.35
C LEU A 34 1.52 6.88 -3.00
N THR A 35 0.24 6.52 -2.96
CA THR A 35 -0.86 7.41 -2.58
C THR A 35 -1.34 7.05 -1.18
N ALA A 36 -1.57 8.04 -0.33
CA ALA A 36 -2.27 7.85 0.94
C ALA A 36 -3.78 7.89 0.72
N ASP A 37 -4.48 6.89 1.23
CA ASP A 37 -5.95 6.82 1.23
C ASP A 37 -6.53 7.17 2.61
N ALA A 38 -5.76 6.95 3.69
CA ALA A 38 -6.16 7.24 5.07
C ALA A 38 -5.43 8.47 5.64
N PRO A 39 -6.06 9.26 6.53
CA PRO A 39 -5.48 10.49 7.10
C PRO A 39 -4.12 10.29 7.80
N ASP A 40 -3.95 9.17 8.50
CA ASP A 40 -2.69 8.81 9.17
C ASP A 40 -1.55 8.63 8.16
N MET A 41 -1.84 8.10 6.97
CA MET A 41 -0.87 7.92 5.90
C MET A 41 -0.57 9.22 5.16
N VAL A 42 -1.53 10.14 5.06
CA VAL A 42 -1.31 11.47 4.47
C VAL A 42 -0.21 12.22 5.21
N GLU A 43 -0.17 12.09 6.54
CA GLU A 43 0.87 12.71 7.36
C GLU A 43 2.16 11.88 7.42
N ALA A 44 2.05 10.54 7.48
CA ALA A 44 3.21 9.67 7.70
C ALA A 44 4.10 9.48 6.45
N ILE A 45 3.51 9.37 5.26
CA ILE A 45 4.26 9.08 4.02
C ILE A 45 5.32 10.16 3.74
N PRO A 46 5.00 11.48 3.76
CA PRO A 46 6.00 12.52 3.56
C PRO A 46 7.16 12.46 4.56
N ILE A 47 6.88 12.12 5.82
CA ILE A 47 7.92 11.97 6.86
C ILE A 47 8.85 10.81 6.54
N PHE A 48 8.32 9.69 6.05
CA PHE A 48 9.14 8.55 5.63
C PHE A 48 9.98 8.86 4.39
N GLN A 49 9.39 9.56 3.42
CA GLN A 49 10.10 9.99 2.21
C GLN A 49 11.23 10.98 2.55
N ALA A 50 11.00 11.93 3.46
CA ALA A 50 12.03 12.85 3.94
C ALA A 50 13.19 12.15 4.68
N ARG A 51 12.95 10.93 5.20
CA ARG A 51 13.99 10.06 5.79
C ARG A 51 14.71 9.19 4.75
N GLY A 52 14.43 9.38 3.46
CA GLY A 52 15.03 8.62 2.37
C GLY A 52 14.48 7.20 2.19
N LEU A 53 13.32 6.88 2.77
CA LEU A 53 12.68 5.58 2.58
C LEU A 53 11.98 5.52 1.22
N SER A 54 12.15 4.41 0.49
CA SER A 54 11.44 4.19 -0.77
C SER A 54 9.96 3.89 -0.53
N ASN A 55 9.12 4.21 -1.50
CA ASN A 55 7.69 3.91 -1.48
C ASN A 55 7.39 2.41 -1.29
N GLU A 56 8.13 1.55 -1.99
CA GLU A 56 8.07 0.10 -1.82
C GLU A 56 8.37 -0.31 -0.36
N PHE A 57 9.42 0.27 0.23
CA PHE A 57 9.79 -0.03 1.61
C PHE A 57 8.73 0.47 2.60
N ILE A 58 8.16 1.65 2.38
CA ILE A 58 7.08 2.20 3.21
C ILE A 58 5.86 1.27 3.18
N PHE A 59 5.45 0.82 1.98
CA PHE A 59 4.34 -0.11 1.79
C PHE A 59 4.59 -1.43 2.51
N GLU A 60 5.73 -2.08 2.24
CA GLU A 60 6.09 -3.37 2.84
C GLU A 60 6.24 -3.29 4.37
N ARG A 61 6.83 -2.21 4.86
CA ARG A 61 6.96 -1.98 6.30
C ARG A 61 5.59 -1.85 6.97
N THR A 62 4.68 -1.11 6.36
CA THR A 62 3.32 -0.91 6.91
C THR A 62 2.53 -2.22 6.85
N ARG A 63 2.61 -2.94 5.74
CA ARG A 63 1.96 -4.25 5.56
C ARG A 63 2.32 -5.26 6.66
N ARG A 64 3.57 -5.26 7.11
CA ARG A 64 4.04 -6.17 8.17
C ARG A 64 3.63 -5.77 9.58
N ARG A 65 3.10 -4.56 9.79
CA ARG A 65 2.77 -3.99 11.12
C ARG A 65 1.37 -4.36 11.62
N SER A 66 0.91 -5.58 11.37
CA SER A 66 -0.33 -6.04 12.01
C SER A 66 -0.13 -6.16 13.53
N ASN A 67 -1.19 -5.88 14.30
CA ASN A 67 -1.21 -6.07 15.75
C ASN A 67 -2.55 -6.71 16.19
N ALA A 68 -2.80 -6.80 17.50
CA ALA A 68 -4.00 -7.45 18.04
C ALA A 68 -5.32 -6.77 17.61
N TYR A 69 -5.28 -5.47 17.27
CA TYR A 69 -6.44 -4.64 16.98
C TYR A 69 -6.61 -4.34 15.48
N ILE A 70 -5.50 -4.21 14.75
CA ILE A 70 -5.50 -3.91 13.32
C ILE A 70 -4.72 -4.98 12.56
N ARG A 71 -5.38 -5.63 11.60
CA ARG A 71 -4.76 -6.51 10.62
C ARG A 71 -4.59 -5.77 9.30
N HIS A 72 -3.38 -5.83 8.75
CA HIS A 72 -3.12 -5.31 7.41
C HIS A 72 -3.30 -6.40 6.36
N VAL A 73 -4.03 -6.08 5.29
CA VAL A 73 -4.31 -7.00 4.18
C VAL A 73 -3.99 -6.30 2.87
N GLU A 74 -3.22 -6.98 2.03
CA GLU A 74 -2.87 -6.53 0.69
C GLU A 74 -3.87 -7.10 -0.33
N GLU A 75 -4.32 -6.26 -1.25
CA GLU A 75 -5.03 -6.65 -2.45
C GLU A 75 -4.19 -6.26 -3.67
N VAL A 76 -3.94 -7.23 -4.55
CA VAL A 76 -3.18 -7.03 -5.78
C VAL A 76 -4.18 -6.93 -6.93
N ILE A 77 -4.24 -5.75 -7.55
CA ILE A 77 -5.04 -5.52 -8.75
C ILE A 77 -4.11 -5.71 -9.95
N PRO A 78 -4.27 -6.80 -10.72
CA PRO A 78 -3.53 -6.95 -11.97
C PRO A 78 -3.89 -5.80 -12.90
N ASP A 79 -2.92 -5.34 -13.70
CA ASP A 79 -3.19 -4.37 -14.76
C ASP A 79 -4.35 -4.90 -15.62
N PRO A 80 -5.42 -4.13 -15.90
CA PRO A 80 -6.39 -4.53 -16.90
C PRO A 80 -5.64 -4.80 -18.21
N ASP A 81 -5.59 -6.07 -18.59
CA ASP A 81 -4.98 -6.57 -19.83
C ASP A 81 -5.23 -5.55 -20.96
N PRO A 82 -4.18 -4.97 -21.57
CA PRO A 82 -4.39 -3.97 -22.61
C PRO A 82 -5.13 -4.64 -23.76
N GLN A 83 -6.41 -4.29 -23.92
CA GLN A 83 -7.26 -4.75 -25.02
C GLN A 83 -6.67 -4.38 -26.38
#